data_AF-A0ABD0YT63-F1
#
_entry.id   AF-A0ABD0YT63-F1
#
_cell.length_a   1.000
_cell.length_b   1.000
_cell.length_c   1.000
_cell.angle_alpha   90.00
_cell.angle_beta   90.00
_cell.angle_gamma   90.00
#
_symmetry.space_group_name_H-M   'P 1'
#
loop_
_entity.id
_entity.type
_entity.pdbx_description
1 polymer ?
#
loop_
_entity_poly.entity_id
_entity_poly.type
_entity_poly.pdbx_seq_one_letter_code
_entity_poly.pdbx_strand_id
1 'polypeptide(L)'
;ELEAEFEKIKDDRAKATRLLRSQQSKKIAASDEQRSDIGGLGEETEDSAGCENDPYDLLEPVDILGKLPKDFYTQLEAKKWIERKESLEHLEKTLAAIPKLESGDYGDLIRALKKIIVKDSNVAVIAGSIKCITGLANGLKKKFHPYAGLMLASLLEKFKEKKQNIVIPLREAVDAIYPSTSLELMLEDILAALDNKNPSVKAETVSFVARCFTKCTPTVLNKKLLKALTPALLSTLSSSGK
;
A
#
# COMPACT_ATOMS: atom_id res chain seq x y z
N GLU A 1 -35.24 -3.14 46.51
CA GLU A 1 -35.00 -1.88 45.77
C GLU A 1 -34.54 -2.09 44.33
N LEU A 2 -33.72 -3.11 44.01
CA LEU A 2 -33.29 -3.39 42.63
C LEU A 2 -34.40 -3.90 41.68
N GLU A 3 -35.41 -4.62 42.18
CA GLU A 3 -36.54 -5.10 41.35
C GLU A 3 -37.48 -3.97 40.88
N ALA A 4 -37.56 -2.88 41.64
CA ALA A 4 -38.38 -1.72 41.26
C ALA A 4 -37.72 -0.86 40.16
N GLU A 5 -36.39 -0.94 40.02
CA GLU A 5 -35.66 -0.27 38.93
C GLU A 5 -35.72 -1.07 37.62
N PHE A 6 -35.68 -2.40 37.67
CA PHE A 6 -35.80 -3.24 36.49
C PHE A 6 -37.17 -3.10 35.80
N GLU A 7 -38.23 -2.93 36.58
CA GLU A 7 -39.58 -2.81 36.03
C GLU A 7 -39.85 -1.46 35.35
N LYS A 8 -39.00 -0.45 35.57
CA LYS A 8 -39.04 0.83 34.84
C LYS A 8 -38.39 0.78 33.45
N ILE A 9 -37.56 -0.23 33.17
CA ILE A 9 -36.79 -0.34 31.90
C ILE A 9 -37.41 -1.39 30.95
N LYS A 10 -38.40 -2.17 31.42
CA LYS A 10 -38.97 -3.31 30.70
C LYS A 10 -39.65 -2.94 29.37
N ASP A 11 -40.13 -1.70 29.23
CA ASP A 11 -40.78 -1.20 28.02
C ASP A 11 -39.87 -0.38 27.09
N ASP A 12 -38.62 -0.10 27.48
CA ASP A 12 -37.70 0.67 26.65
C ASP A 12 -36.85 -0.27 25.77
N ARG A 13 -37.47 -0.77 24.69
CA ARG A 13 -36.73 -1.57 23.70
C ARG A 13 -35.74 -0.67 22.98
N ALA A 14 -34.44 -1.00 23.10
CA ALA A 14 -33.36 -0.35 22.36
C ALA A 14 -33.70 -0.26 20.87
N LYS A 15 -33.95 0.96 20.38
CA LYS A 15 -34.13 1.23 18.96
C LYS A 15 -32.76 1.21 18.30
N ALA A 16 -32.53 0.24 17.42
CA ALA A 16 -31.34 0.19 16.60
C ALA A 16 -31.24 1.49 15.78
N THR A 17 -30.20 2.31 16.04
CA THR A 17 -30.02 3.62 15.40
C THR A 17 -29.64 3.51 13.92
N ARG A 18 -29.26 2.31 13.45
CA ARG A 18 -28.85 2.04 12.07
C ARG A 18 -29.60 0.84 11.50
N LEU A 19 -30.33 1.09 10.42
CA LEU A 19 -31.03 0.04 9.67
C LEU A 19 -30.02 -0.79 8.86
N LEU A 20 -30.26 -2.10 8.79
CA LEU A 20 -29.50 -3.00 7.91
C LEU A 20 -29.82 -2.66 6.44
N ARG A 21 -28.84 -2.77 5.53
CA ARG A 21 -29.01 -2.43 4.09
C ARG A 21 -30.24 -3.09 3.44
N SER A 22 -30.59 -4.32 3.85
CA SER A 22 -31.76 -5.05 3.37
C SER A 22 -33.11 -4.54 3.91
N GLN A 23 -33.11 -3.79 5.01
CA GLN A 23 -34.29 -3.13 5.57
C GLN A 23 -34.48 -1.72 5.03
N GLN A 24 -33.40 -1.04 4.64
CA GLN A 24 -33.46 0.27 3.94
C GLN A 24 -34.07 0.13 2.54
N SER A 25 -33.68 -0.91 1.78
CA SER A 25 -34.26 -1.17 0.44
C SER A 25 -35.76 -1.44 0.46
N LYS A 26 -36.27 -2.11 1.51
CA LYS A 26 -37.72 -2.35 1.67
C LYS A 26 -38.53 -1.11 2.03
N LYS A 27 -37.94 -0.14 2.77
CA LYS A 27 -38.61 1.14 3.02
C LYS A 27 -38.70 2.00 1.76
N ILE A 28 -37.64 1.99 0.94
CA ILE A 28 -37.58 2.73 -0.33
C ILE A 28 -38.61 2.15 -1.32
N ALA A 29 -38.69 0.82 -1.44
CA ALA A 29 -39.68 0.18 -2.30
C ALA A 29 -41.15 0.42 -1.85
N ALA A 30 -41.39 0.57 -0.55
CA ALA A 30 -42.73 0.86 -0.02
C ALA A 30 -43.14 2.34 -0.16
N SER A 31 -42.17 3.27 -0.27
CA SER A 31 -42.44 4.70 -0.47
C SER A 31 -42.64 5.09 -1.94
N ASP A 32 -42.15 4.29 -2.89
CA ASP A 32 -42.24 4.56 -4.33
C ASP A 32 -43.60 4.19 -4.96
N GLU A 33 -44.44 3.38 -4.30
CA GLU A 33 -45.78 3.03 -4.83
C GLU A 33 -46.84 4.13 -4.59
N GLN A 34 -46.51 5.24 -3.93
CA GLN A 34 -47.50 6.23 -3.47
C GLN A 34 -47.34 7.65 -4.03
N ARG A 35 -46.50 7.88 -5.05
CA ARG A 35 -46.34 9.22 -5.63
C ARG A 35 -46.12 9.22 -7.15
N SER A 36 -47.16 8.93 -7.90
CA SER A 36 -47.23 9.26 -9.33
C SER A 36 -48.47 10.10 -9.64
N ASP A 37 -48.35 11.43 -9.57
CA ASP A 37 -49.12 12.30 -10.47
C ASP A 37 -48.49 13.71 -10.61
N ILE A 38 -48.46 14.18 -11.87
CA ILE A 38 -48.27 15.55 -12.40
C ILE A 38 -46.85 16.21 -12.41
N GLY A 39 -46.15 15.97 -13.53
CA GLY A 39 -45.50 16.88 -14.50
C GLY A 39 -44.90 18.26 -14.15
N GLY A 40 -43.68 18.51 -14.67
CA GLY A 40 -43.19 19.87 -15.02
C GLY A 40 -41.66 20.09 -14.93
N LEU A 41 -41.03 20.34 -16.09
CA LEU A 41 -39.69 20.87 -16.43
C LEU A 41 -38.67 21.29 -15.33
N GLY A 42 -37.42 20.85 -15.53
CA GLY A 42 -36.22 21.73 -15.54
C GLY A 42 -35.34 21.82 -14.27
N GLU A 43 -34.04 21.66 -14.50
CA GLU A 43 -32.87 21.99 -13.64
C GLU A 43 -32.44 21.03 -12.51
N GLU A 44 -31.32 20.34 -12.80
CA GLU A 44 -30.15 20.12 -11.95
C GLU A 44 -30.34 20.09 -10.42
N THR A 45 -30.34 18.88 -9.87
CA THR A 45 -29.53 18.56 -8.69
C THR A 45 -29.04 17.12 -8.83
N GLU A 46 -27.77 16.96 -9.14
CA GLU A 46 -27.03 15.73 -8.85
C GLU A 46 -27.15 15.49 -7.34
N ASP A 47 -28.08 14.61 -6.93
CA ASP A 47 -28.13 14.10 -5.56
C ASP A 47 -26.90 13.22 -5.35
N SER A 48 -25.83 13.92 -4.96
CA SER A 48 -24.60 13.39 -4.39
C SER A 48 -24.97 12.48 -3.21
N ALA A 49 -25.11 11.20 -3.52
CA ALA A 49 -25.21 10.13 -2.55
C ALA A 49 -23.99 10.25 -1.64
N GLY A 50 -24.21 10.78 -0.42
CA GLY A 50 -23.17 11.17 0.53
C GLY A 50 -22.02 10.18 0.59
N CYS A 51 -20.95 10.52 -0.12
CA CYS A 51 -19.66 9.88 0.01
C CYS A 51 -19.20 10.19 1.44
N GLU A 52 -19.11 9.17 2.29
CA GLU A 52 -18.19 9.24 3.44
C GLU A 52 -16.80 9.48 2.85
N ASN A 53 -16.41 10.75 2.66
CA ASN A 53 -15.12 11.13 2.12
C ASN A 53 -14.04 10.47 2.98
N ASP A 54 -13.17 9.65 2.38
CA ASP A 54 -12.01 9.09 3.07
C ASP A 54 -11.25 10.29 3.67
N PRO A 55 -10.90 10.28 4.98
CA PRO A 55 -10.10 11.35 5.59
C PRO A 55 -8.83 11.71 4.78
N TYR A 56 -8.31 10.76 3.99
CA TYR A 56 -7.22 10.99 3.06
C TYR A 56 -7.57 11.91 1.88
N ASP A 57 -8.79 11.87 1.38
CA ASP A 57 -9.22 12.66 0.23
C ASP A 57 -9.31 14.14 0.58
N LEU A 58 -9.58 14.45 1.85
CA LEU A 58 -9.58 15.81 2.42
C LEU A 58 -8.18 16.40 2.66
N LEU A 59 -7.13 15.58 2.65
CA LEU A 59 -5.77 16.08 2.80
C LEU A 59 -5.31 16.82 1.54
N GLU A 60 -4.60 17.93 1.74
CA GLU A 60 -3.95 18.66 0.66
C GLU A 60 -2.70 17.89 0.18
N PRO A 61 -2.58 17.58 -1.13
CA PRO A 61 -1.35 17.04 -1.67
C PRO A 61 -0.20 18.03 -1.51
N VAL A 62 0.98 17.52 -1.16
CA VAL A 62 2.17 18.36 -0.97
C VAL A 62 3.25 18.00 -1.98
N ASP A 63 3.78 19.01 -2.68
CA ASP A 63 5.00 18.87 -3.47
C ASP A 63 6.21 18.64 -2.56
N ILE A 64 6.86 17.49 -2.69
CA ILE A 64 8.14 17.22 -2.03
C ILE A 64 9.32 17.46 -2.94
N LEU A 65 9.13 17.39 -4.27
CA LEU A 65 10.21 17.53 -5.24
C LEU A 65 10.74 18.97 -5.21
N GLY A 66 9.85 19.97 -5.13
CA GLY A 66 10.19 21.37 -4.91
C GLY A 66 10.75 21.68 -3.51
N LYS A 67 10.62 20.77 -2.54
CA LYS A 67 11.14 20.92 -1.17
C LYS A 67 12.50 20.27 -0.96
N LEU A 68 13.01 19.52 -1.94
CA LEU A 68 14.33 18.92 -1.84
C LEU A 68 15.41 20.02 -1.80
N PRO A 69 16.42 19.90 -0.92
CA PRO A 69 17.58 20.78 -0.95
C PRO A 69 18.25 20.78 -2.33
N LYS A 70 18.78 21.94 -2.76
CA LYS A 70 19.43 22.09 -4.08
C LYS A 70 20.62 21.15 -4.27
N ASP A 71 21.29 20.80 -3.18
CA ASP A 71 22.44 19.91 -3.13
C ASP A 71 22.07 18.46 -2.78
N PHE A 72 20.77 18.11 -2.70
CA PHE A 72 20.30 16.78 -2.29
C PHE A 72 20.97 15.65 -3.10
N TYR A 73 20.94 15.73 -4.42
CA TYR A 73 21.55 14.70 -5.28
C TYR A 73 23.07 14.65 -5.15
N THR A 74 23.73 15.79 -4.93
CA THR A 74 25.17 15.86 -4.67
C THR A 74 25.52 15.19 -3.35
N GLN A 75 24.73 15.43 -2.30
CA GLN A 75 24.94 14.81 -0.99
C GLN A 75 24.73 13.30 -1.04
N LEU A 76 23.77 12.79 -1.84
CA LEU A 76 23.59 11.35 -2.06
C LEU A 76 24.80 10.67 -2.72
N GLU A 77 25.70 11.41 -3.36
CA GLU A 77 26.93 10.89 -3.96
C GLU A 77 28.19 11.21 -3.12
N ALA A 78 28.01 11.79 -1.93
CA ALA A 78 29.12 12.12 -1.04
C ALA A 78 29.97 10.90 -0.69
N LYS A 79 31.30 11.08 -0.59
CA LYS A 79 32.22 10.01 -0.20
C LYS A 79 31.96 9.54 1.23
N LYS A 80 31.65 10.47 2.14
CA LYS A 80 31.33 10.14 3.53
C LYS A 80 29.91 9.61 3.61
N TRP A 81 29.78 8.36 4.07
CA TRP A 81 28.48 7.70 4.20
C TRP A 81 27.53 8.42 5.17
N ILE A 82 28.06 9.15 6.15
CA ILE A 82 27.27 9.93 7.11
C ILE A 82 26.51 11.04 6.40
N GLU A 83 27.16 11.76 5.47
CA GLU A 83 26.52 12.83 4.69
C GLU A 83 25.36 12.27 3.86
N ARG A 84 25.57 11.12 3.17
CA ARG A 84 24.50 10.42 2.44
C ARG A 84 23.34 10.01 3.36
N LYS A 85 23.67 9.50 4.56
CA LYS A 85 22.69 9.07 5.55
C LYS A 85 21.83 10.25 6.03
N GLU A 86 22.45 11.38 6.35
CA GLU A 86 21.75 12.58 6.83
C GLU A 86 20.75 13.12 5.79
N SER A 87 21.13 13.13 4.50
CA SER A 87 20.21 13.52 3.42
C SER A 87 19.00 12.58 3.34
N LEU A 88 19.22 11.27 3.49
CA LEU A 88 18.15 10.27 3.48
C LEU A 88 17.27 10.36 4.73
N GLU A 89 17.82 10.59 5.91
CA GLU A 89 17.05 10.79 7.15
C GLU A 89 16.19 12.06 7.08
N HIS A 90 16.71 13.13 6.47
CA HIS A 90 15.94 14.34 6.23
C HIS A 90 14.76 14.09 5.28
N LEU A 91 14.98 13.35 4.18
CA LEU A 91 13.92 12.95 3.27
C LEU A 91 12.90 12.02 3.94
N GLU A 92 13.36 10.99 4.68
CA GLU A 92 12.51 10.07 5.44
C GLU A 92 11.58 10.85 6.38
N LYS A 93 12.14 11.79 7.16
CA LYS A 93 11.36 12.62 8.08
C LYS A 93 10.33 13.48 7.35
N THR A 94 10.71 14.04 6.21
CA THR A 94 9.82 14.85 5.37
C THR A 94 8.64 14.02 4.84
N LEU A 95 8.93 12.82 4.33
CA LEU A 95 7.91 11.89 3.84
C LEU A 95 6.98 11.40 4.97
N ALA A 96 7.53 11.13 6.16
CA ALA A 96 6.73 10.71 7.31
C ALA A 96 5.75 11.78 7.80
N ALA A 97 6.08 13.06 7.62
CA ALA A 97 5.20 14.18 7.96
C ALA A 97 4.12 14.47 6.90
N ILE A 98 4.26 13.91 5.69
CA ILE A 98 3.42 14.23 4.53
C ILE A 98 2.67 12.96 4.09
N PRO A 99 1.41 12.77 4.52
CA PRO A 99 0.65 11.58 4.19
C PRO A 99 0.22 11.50 2.71
N LYS A 100 0.06 12.65 2.03
CA LYS A 100 -0.41 12.74 0.64
C LYS A 100 0.56 13.56 -0.22
N LEU A 101 1.13 12.90 -1.22
CA LEU A 101 2.10 13.52 -2.12
C LEU A 101 1.40 14.05 -3.37
N GLU A 102 1.84 15.21 -3.84
CA GLU A 102 1.44 15.74 -5.13
C GLU A 102 1.93 14.84 -6.27
N SER A 103 1.23 14.87 -7.42
CA SER A 103 1.71 14.17 -8.62
C SER A 103 2.94 14.90 -9.17
N GLY A 104 3.96 14.15 -9.62
CA GLY A 104 5.16 14.73 -10.23
C GLY A 104 6.01 13.66 -10.92
N ASP A 105 7.12 14.09 -11.51
CA ASP A 105 8.13 13.18 -12.04
C ASP A 105 9.11 12.78 -10.94
N TYR A 106 8.84 11.64 -10.31
CA TYR A 106 9.70 11.06 -9.27
C TYR A 106 10.81 10.18 -9.86
N GLY A 107 10.93 10.07 -11.19
CA GLY A 107 11.82 9.12 -11.85
C GLY A 107 13.28 9.25 -11.39
N ASP A 108 13.81 10.46 -11.31
CA ASP A 108 15.19 10.69 -10.89
C ASP A 108 15.43 10.37 -9.43
N LEU A 109 14.49 10.75 -8.55
CA LEU A 109 14.55 10.42 -7.14
C LEU A 109 14.52 8.89 -6.92
N ILE A 110 13.60 8.18 -7.60
CA ILE A 110 13.49 6.72 -7.52
C ILE A 110 14.77 6.05 -8.03
N ARG A 111 15.34 6.51 -9.15
CA ARG A 111 16.61 5.98 -9.69
C ARG A 111 17.78 6.21 -8.74
N ALA A 112 17.87 7.39 -8.12
CA ALA A 112 18.91 7.72 -7.14
C ALA A 112 18.81 6.82 -5.90
N LEU A 113 17.61 6.65 -5.34
CA LEU A 113 17.36 5.75 -4.21
C LEU A 113 17.66 4.29 -4.57
N LYS A 114 17.19 3.81 -5.73
CA LYS A 114 17.52 2.47 -6.23
C LYS A 114 19.02 2.26 -6.35
N LYS A 115 19.77 3.23 -6.87
CA LYS A 115 21.24 3.18 -7.00
C LYS A 115 21.88 2.96 -5.63
N ILE A 116 21.43 3.67 -4.59
CA ILE A 116 21.91 3.49 -3.21
C ILE A 116 21.58 2.09 -2.70
N ILE A 117 20.33 1.63 -2.85
CA ILE A 117 19.90 0.29 -2.38
C ILE A 117 20.76 -0.81 -3.00
N VAL A 118 21.09 -0.70 -4.28
CA VAL A 118 21.83 -1.73 -5.02
C VAL A 118 23.34 -1.62 -4.81
N LYS A 119 23.91 -0.42 -4.81
CA LYS A 119 25.36 -0.20 -4.94
C LYS A 119 26.05 0.35 -3.70
N ASP A 120 25.34 0.92 -2.74
CA ASP A 120 25.98 1.42 -1.52
C ASP A 120 26.51 0.27 -0.67
N SER A 121 27.65 0.48 0.00
CA SER A 121 28.28 -0.51 0.87
C SER A 121 27.85 -0.37 2.33
N ASN A 122 27.29 0.79 2.72
CA ASN A 122 26.90 1.06 4.09
C ASN A 122 25.43 0.68 4.33
N VAL A 123 25.21 -0.28 5.22
CA VAL A 123 23.88 -0.79 5.56
C VAL A 123 22.92 0.28 6.10
N ALA A 124 23.40 1.28 6.84
CA ALA A 124 22.53 2.33 7.35
C ALA A 124 22.01 3.24 6.23
N VAL A 125 22.86 3.54 5.24
CA VAL A 125 22.48 4.33 4.06
C VAL A 125 21.48 3.54 3.19
N ILE A 126 21.73 2.24 2.99
CA ILE A 126 20.78 1.34 2.31
C ILE A 126 19.41 1.36 3.02
N ALA A 127 19.41 1.19 4.35
CA ALA A 127 18.18 1.17 5.15
C ALA A 127 17.38 2.47 4.99
N GLY A 128 18.04 3.63 5.11
CA GLY A 128 17.41 4.94 4.92
C GLY A 128 16.79 5.10 3.53
N SER A 129 17.47 4.60 2.50
CA SER A 129 16.95 4.66 1.12
C SER A 129 15.72 3.77 0.93
N ILE A 130 15.71 2.57 1.51
CA ILE A 130 14.53 1.68 1.48
C ILE A 130 13.33 2.35 2.14
N LYS A 131 13.52 2.98 3.31
CA LYS A 131 12.45 3.69 4.02
C LYS A 131 11.92 4.89 3.23
N CYS A 132 12.78 5.62 2.52
CA CYS A 132 12.34 6.69 1.62
C CYS A 132 11.44 6.15 0.51
N ILE A 133 11.77 4.98 -0.08
CA ILE A 133 10.90 4.31 -1.06
C ILE A 133 9.55 3.94 -0.43
N THR A 134 9.54 3.40 0.80
CA THR A 134 8.30 3.11 1.53
C THR A 134 7.44 4.37 1.69
N GLY A 135 8.04 5.48 2.12
CA GLY A 135 7.35 6.77 2.26
C GLY A 135 6.77 7.29 0.94
N LEU A 136 7.54 7.22 -0.14
CA LEU A 136 7.08 7.60 -1.48
C LEU A 136 5.91 6.73 -1.96
N ALA A 137 6.00 5.41 -1.79
CA ALA A 137 4.94 4.48 -2.20
C ALA A 137 3.63 4.73 -1.41
N ASN A 138 3.73 4.94 -0.08
CA ASN A 138 2.59 5.26 0.76
C ASN A 138 1.96 6.61 0.41
N GLY A 139 2.77 7.63 0.16
CA GLY A 139 2.30 8.98 -0.12
C GLY A 139 1.70 9.15 -1.52
N LEU A 140 2.21 8.42 -2.52
CA LEU A 140 1.73 8.45 -3.90
C LEU A 140 0.60 7.45 -4.16
N LYS A 141 0.49 6.38 -3.37
CA LYS A 141 -0.48 5.29 -3.56
C LYS A 141 -0.46 4.78 -5.01
N LYS A 142 -1.59 4.87 -5.72
CA LYS A 142 -1.75 4.42 -7.12
C LYS A 142 -0.81 5.16 -8.08
N LYS A 143 -0.40 6.39 -7.78
CA LYS A 143 0.52 7.17 -8.62
C LYS A 143 1.94 6.61 -8.62
N PHE A 144 2.27 5.69 -7.70
CA PHE A 144 3.57 5.00 -7.68
C PHE A 144 3.69 3.91 -8.78
N HIS A 145 2.59 3.57 -9.45
CA HIS A 145 2.53 2.49 -10.45
C HIS A 145 3.68 2.46 -11.47
N PRO A 146 4.09 3.58 -12.11
CA PRO A 146 5.17 3.57 -13.10
C PRO A 146 6.53 3.12 -12.56
N TYR A 147 6.72 3.22 -11.24
CA TYR A 147 7.97 2.91 -10.56
C TYR A 147 7.94 1.52 -9.89
N ALA A 148 6.76 0.92 -9.75
CA ALA A 148 6.53 -0.29 -8.97
C ALA A 148 7.35 -1.48 -9.45
N GLY A 149 7.31 -1.81 -10.74
CA GLY A 149 8.06 -2.95 -11.30
C GLY A 149 9.58 -2.80 -11.12
N LEU A 150 10.11 -1.62 -11.48
CA LEU A 150 11.54 -1.31 -11.33
C LEU A 150 12.04 -1.50 -9.89
N MET A 151 11.25 -1.02 -8.92
CA MET A 151 11.62 -1.08 -7.51
C MET A 151 11.41 -2.46 -6.92
N LEU A 152 10.31 -3.13 -7.23
CA LEU A 152 9.99 -4.45 -6.67
C LEU A 152 11.07 -5.47 -7.00
N ALA A 153 11.48 -5.57 -8.26
CA ALA A 153 12.55 -6.50 -8.67
C ALA A 153 13.83 -6.30 -7.85
N SER A 154 14.20 -5.03 -7.62
CA SER A 154 15.42 -4.68 -6.88
C SER A 154 15.32 -4.94 -5.38
N LEU A 155 14.14 -4.71 -4.79
CA LEU A 155 13.88 -4.96 -3.38
C LEU A 155 13.82 -6.46 -3.09
N LEU A 156 13.18 -7.25 -3.96
CA LEU A 156 13.13 -8.71 -3.84
C LEU A 156 14.54 -9.32 -3.87
N GLU A 157 15.40 -8.89 -4.80
CA GLU A 157 16.79 -9.36 -4.82
C GLU A 157 17.57 -8.93 -3.56
N LYS A 158 17.23 -7.78 -2.97
CA LYS A 158 17.91 -7.27 -1.77
C LYS A 158 17.61 -8.07 -0.50
N PHE A 159 16.60 -8.94 -0.49
CA PHE A 159 16.39 -9.92 0.58
C PHE A 159 17.51 -10.96 0.74
N LYS A 160 18.57 -10.89 -0.09
CA LYS A 160 19.85 -11.56 0.18
C LYS A 160 20.48 -11.10 1.50
N GLU A 161 20.12 -9.92 1.99
CA GLU A 161 20.54 -9.43 3.31
C GLU A 161 19.69 -9.99 4.43
N LYS A 162 20.34 -10.43 5.51
CA LYS A 162 19.68 -11.12 6.66
C LYS A 162 19.52 -10.25 7.90
N LYS A 163 20.20 -9.09 7.95
CA LYS A 163 20.17 -8.21 9.12
C LYS A 163 18.78 -7.61 9.26
N GLN A 164 18.19 -7.68 10.46
CA GLN A 164 16.81 -7.22 10.69
C GLN A 164 16.63 -5.73 10.42
N ASN A 165 17.68 -4.93 10.60
CA ASN A 165 17.68 -3.51 10.24
C ASN A 165 17.58 -3.23 8.73
N ILE A 166 17.64 -4.26 7.88
CA ILE A 166 17.38 -4.20 6.43
C ILE A 166 16.13 -4.98 6.08
N VAL A 167 15.97 -6.19 6.60
CA VAL A 167 14.84 -7.08 6.27
C VAL A 167 13.50 -6.44 6.64
N ILE A 168 13.40 -5.78 7.80
CA ILE A 168 12.16 -5.13 8.24
C ILE A 168 11.79 -3.97 7.28
N PRO A 169 12.66 -2.98 7.00
CA PRO A 169 12.39 -1.97 5.99
C PRO A 169 12.06 -2.53 4.61
N LEU A 170 12.73 -3.61 4.17
CA LEU A 170 12.44 -4.23 2.87
C LEU A 170 11.02 -4.79 2.81
N ARG A 171 10.55 -5.47 3.87
CA ARG A 171 9.18 -5.97 3.98
C ARG A 171 8.17 -4.83 3.90
N GLU A 172 8.41 -3.76 4.64
CA GLU A 172 7.56 -2.56 4.62
C GLU A 172 7.51 -1.93 3.21
N ALA A 173 8.65 -1.85 2.52
CA ALA A 173 8.74 -1.28 1.18
C ALA A 173 7.96 -2.10 0.14
N VAL A 174 8.14 -3.42 0.08
CA VAL A 174 7.41 -4.26 -0.89
C VAL A 174 5.91 -4.26 -0.58
N ASP A 175 5.52 -4.21 0.69
CA ASP A 175 4.13 -4.16 1.12
C ASP A 175 3.47 -2.80 0.79
N ALA A 176 4.24 -1.69 0.86
CA ALA A 176 3.79 -0.35 0.50
C ALA A 176 3.68 -0.15 -1.02
N ILE A 177 4.51 -0.84 -1.81
CA ILE A 177 4.44 -0.81 -3.28
C ILE A 177 3.23 -1.58 -3.80
N TYR A 178 2.90 -2.72 -3.18
CA TYR A 178 1.85 -3.62 -3.67
C TYR A 178 0.51 -2.94 -4.03
N PRO A 179 -0.05 -2.03 -3.20
CA PRO A 179 -1.28 -1.29 -3.53
C PRO A 179 -1.21 -0.48 -4.83
N SER A 180 -0.03 -0.09 -5.32
CA SER A 180 0.14 0.67 -6.56
C SER A 180 0.14 -0.21 -7.82
N THR A 181 0.14 -1.52 -7.67
CA THR A 181 0.26 -2.49 -8.77
C THR A 181 -0.66 -3.70 -8.52
N SER A 182 -0.44 -4.81 -9.21
CA SER A 182 -1.21 -6.05 -9.07
C SER A 182 -0.29 -7.27 -9.11
N LEU A 183 -0.75 -8.39 -8.55
CA LEU A 183 -0.03 -9.66 -8.63
C LEU A 183 0.24 -10.10 -10.08
N GLU A 184 -0.62 -9.75 -11.03
CA GLU A 184 -0.41 -10.09 -12.43
C GLU A 184 0.81 -9.38 -13.02
N LEU A 185 0.95 -8.08 -12.74
CA LEU A 185 2.08 -7.29 -13.25
C LEU A 185 3.40 -7.62 -12.56
N MET A 186 3.34 -8.15 -11.34
CA MET A 186 4.51 -8.53 -10.55
C MET A 186 4.90 -9.99 -10.73
N LEU A 187 4.12 -10.77 -11.48
CA LEU A 187 4.25 -12.22 -11.53
C LEU A 187 5.65 -12.66 -11.98
N GLU A 188 6.20 -12.02 -13.01
CA GLU A 188 7.52 -12.38 -13.54
C GLU A 188 8.63 -12.13 -12.51
N ASP A 189 8.61 -10.98 -11.83
CA ASP A 189 9.56 -10.64 -10.77
C ASP A 189 9.46 -11.60 -9.57
N ILE A 190 8.23 -11.97 -9.19
CA ILE A 190 7.98 -12.93 -8.10
C ILE A 190 8.53 -14.31 -8.47
N LEU A 191 8.26 -14.80 -9.68
CA LEU A 191 8.74 -16.11 -10.12
C LEU A 191 10.28 -16.14 -10.20
N ALA A 192 10.89 -15.07 -10.71
CA ALA A 192 12.35 -14.94 -10.74
C ALA A 192 12.96 -14.95 -9.33
N ALA A 193 12.32 -14.28 -8.36
CA ALA A 193 12.77 -14.28 -6.97
C ALA A 193 12.56 -15.64 -6.26
N LEU A 194 11.49 -16.38 -6.57
CA LEU A 194 11.27 -17.75 -6.05
C LEU A 194 12.27 -18.77 -6.61
N ASP A 195 12.79 -18.55 -7.83
CA ASP A 195 13.84 -19.37 -8.43
C ASP A 195 15.27 -18.98 -7.97
N ASN A 196 15.41 -17.88 -7.23
CA ASN A 196 16.71 -17.35 -6.83
C ASN A 196 17.54 -18.34 -5.99
N LYS A 197 18.83 -18.52 -6.29
CA LYS A 197 19.70 -19.45 -5.55
C LYS A 197 19.84 -19.14 -4.06
N ASN A 198 19.55 -17.92 -3.61
CA ASN A 198 19.64 -17.54 -2.20
C ASN A 198 18.37 -17.94 -1.42
N PRO A 199 18.47 -18.80 -0.39
CA PRO A 199 17.32 -19.23 0.40
C PRO A 199 16.56 -18.10 1.10
N SER A 200 17.26 -17.03 1.51
CA SER A 200 16.61 -15.88 2.16
C SER A 200 15.75 -15.10 1.18
N VAL A 201 16.19 -14.93 -0.06
CA VAL A 201 15.36 -14.31 -1.11
C VAL A 201 14.10 -15.12 -1.33
N LYS A 202 14.20 -16.45 -1.45
CA LYS A 202 13.03 -17.33 -1.58
C LYS A 202 12.06 -17.18 -0.40
N ALA A 203 12.56 -17.32 0.83
CA ALA A 203 11.73 -17.29 2.05
C ALA A 203 10.99 -15.95 2.23
N GLU A 204 11.68 -14.83 1.99
CA GLU A 204 11.07 -13.50 2.08
C GLU A 204 10.07 -13.25 0.95
N THR A 205 10.36 -13.75 -0.26
CA THR A 205 9.43 -13.67 -1.40
C THR A 205 8.16 -14.47 -1.14
N VAL A 206 8.26 -15.70 -0.63
CA VAL A 206 7.09 -16.50 -0.22
C VAL A 206 6.29 -15.76 0.86
N SER A 207 6.97 -15.21 1.86
CA SER A 207 6.33 -14.43 2.92
C SER A 207 5.61 -13.20 2.38
N PHE A 208 6.20 -12.51 1.40
CA PHE A 208 5.57 -11.38 0.71
C PHE A 208 4.33 -11.81 -0.07
N VAL A 209 4.41 -12.86 -0.88
CA VAL A 209 3.28 -13.41 -1.64
C VAL A 209 2.13 -13.80 -0.70
N ALA A 210 2.43 -14.41 0.45
CA ALA A 210 1.42 -14.71 1.46
C ALA A 210 0.69 -13.45 1.97
N ARG A 211 1.42 -12.36 2.23
CA ARG A 211 0.83 -11.05 2.61
C ARG A 211 0.05 -10.39 1.46
N CYS A 212 0.43 -10.62 0.21
CA CYS A 212 -0.36 -10.16 -0.94
C CYS A 212 -1.69 -10.91 -1.03
N PHE A 213 -1.70 -12.22 -0.79
CA PHE A 213 -2.91 -13.04 -0.84
C PHE A 213 -3.96 -12.63 0.20
N THR A 214 -3.56 -12.16 1.39
CA THR A 214 -4.52 -11.65 2.39
C THR A 214 -5.24 -10.37 1.93
N LYS A 215 -4.72 -9.69 0.90
CA LYS A 215 -5.28 -8.48 0.30
C LYS A 215 -5.99 -8.75 -1.04
N CYS A 216 -6.00 -10.00 -1.52
CA CYS A 216 -6.61 -10.37 -2.79
C CYS A 216 -8.06 -10.82 -2.63
N THR A 217 -8.88 -10.53 -3.63
CA THR A 217 -10.18 -11.18 -3.83
C THR A 217 -10.03 -12.40 -4.73
N PRO A 218 -10.97 -13.37 -4.69
CA PRO A 218 -10.95 -14.52 -5.60
C PRO A 218 -10.90 -14.14 -7.08
N THR A 219 -11.45 -12.98 -7.45
CA THR A 219 -11.43 -12.46 -8.83
C THR A 219 -10.03 -12.08 -9.31
N VAL A 220 -9.14 -11.64 -8.42
CA VAL A 220 -7.74 -11.31 -8.76
C VAL A 220 -6.92 -12.58 -8.98
N LEU A 221 -7.19 -13.65 -8.22
CA LEU A 221 -6.47 -14.93 -8.31
C LEU A 221 -7.04 -15.82 -9.43
N ASN A 222 -6.89 -15.36 -10.67
CA ASN A 222 -7.36 -16.09 -11.84
C ASN A 222 -6.55 -17.38 -12.12
N LYS A 223 -7.08 -18.22 -13.03
CA LYS A 223 -6.47 -19.51 -13.40
C LYS A 223 -5.03 -19.39 -13.91
N LYS A 224 -4.68 -18.30 -14.60
CA LYS A 224 -3.34 -18.04 -15.14
C LYS A 224 -2.35 -17.82 -13.99
N LEU A 225 -2.70 -16.96 -13.04
CA LEU A 225 -1.88 -16.69 -11.86
C LEU A 225 -1.66 -17.94 -11.00
N LEU A 226 -2.74 -18.66 -10.69
CA LEU A 226 -2.66 -19.87 -9.87
C LEU A 226 -1.79 -20.94 -10.54
N LYS A 227 -1.95 -21.17 -11.86
CA LYS A 227 -1.13 -22.13 -12.60
C LYS A 227 0.37 -21.81 -12.57
N ALA A 228 0.73 -20.52 -12.54
CA ALA A 228 2.13 -20.10 -12.48
C ALA A 228 2.69 -20.16 -11.05
N LEU A 229 1.94 -19.67 -10.06
CA LEU A 229 2.42 -19.57 -8.68
C LEU A 229 2.43 -20.92 -7.94
N THR A 230 1.45 -21.79 -8.15
CA THR A 230 1.37 -23.08 -7.44
C THR A 230 2.63 -23.95 -7.58
N PRO A 231 3.15 -24.25 -8.80
CA PRO A 231 4.35 -25.08 -8.92
C PRO A 231 5.60 -24.38 -8.35
N ALA A 232 5.71 -23.05 -8.52
CA ALA A 232 6.83 -22.28 -7.97
C ALA A 232 6.84 -22.30 -6.43
N LEU A 233 5.67 -22.15 -5.80
CA LEU A 233 5.55 -22.23 -4.34
C LEU A 233 5.81 -23.65 -3.82
N LEU A 234 5.30 -24.69 -4.51
CA LEU A 234 5.55 -26.09 -4.15
C LEU A 234 7.05 -26.44 -4.19
N SER A 235 7.80 -25.94 -5.18
CA SER A 235 9.23 -26.20 -5.28
C SER A 235 10.01 -25.64 -4.07
N THR A 236 9.58 -24.49 -3.54
CA THR A 236 10.20 -23.91 -2.33
C THR A 236 10.00 -24.77 -1.09
N LEU A 237 8.85 -25.45 -0.95
CA LEU A 237 8.60 -26.37 0.17
C LEU A 237 9.50 -27.61 0.13
N SER A 238 9.71 -28.17 -1.06
CA SER A 238 10.58 -29.34 -1.26
C SER A 238 12.08 -29.04 -1.06
N SER A 239 12.46 -27.75 -1.14
CA SER A 239 13.84 -27.30 -0.99
C SER A 239 14.26 -27.08 0.47
N SER A 240 13.31 -27.00 1.41
CA SER A 240 13.58 -26.82 2.86
C SER A 240 13.90 -28.12 3.61
N GLY A 241 13.91 -29.26 2.94
CA GLY A 241 14.15 -30.59 3.53
C GLY A 241 15.50 -31.22 3.21
N LYS A 242 16.47 -30.46 2.69
CA LYS A 242 17.84 -30.92 2.41
C LYS A 242 18.87 -30.00 3.06
#